data_AF-X1CGP9-F1
#
_entry.id   AF-X1CGP9-F1
#
_cell.length_a   1.000
_cell.length_b   1.000
_cell.length_c   1.000
_cell.angle_alpha   90.00
_cell.angle_beta   90.00
_cell.angle_gamma   90.00
#
_symmetry.space_group_name_H-M   'P 1'
#
loop_
_entity.id
_entity.type
_entity.pdbx_description
1 polymer ?
#
loop_
_entity_poly.entity_id
_entity_poly.type
_entity_poly.pdbx_seq_one_letter_code
_entity_poly.pdbx_strand_id
1 'polypeptide(L)'
;MVAVVEMWVTALLVVIILLLGRNRKPYLGQLIHSDIDVDQMDYLLRDAHFTGVALGMIDTDRLMRTLVVNRNRLAILSKGIEAVEGLLTARALMYSSVYFHHTVRVAELMLANAVEFAILHGGPITRDNFYLMTDAGLMEHLYSMDGYPRDIVMRLRYRQLFKSAYVEPRRELSRAERKQILKRYGGWGRVRELQNQIADKAGVPRGHVILDVP
;
A
#
# COMPACT_ATOMS: atom_id res chain seq x y z
N MET A 1 25.76 -7.45 -31.18
CA MET A 1 24.98 -8.13 -30.11
C MET A 1 25.48 -7.76 -28.72
N VAL A 2 26.79 -7.86 -28.44
CA VAL A 2 27.41 -7.46 -27.15
C VAL A 2 27.16 -5.99 -26.78
N ALA A 3 27.40 -5.05 -27.70
CA ALA A 3 27.18 -3.61 -27.46
C ALA A 3 25.71 -3.23 -27.18
N VAL A 4 24.76 -3.98 -27.74
CA VAL A 4 23.33 -3.75 -27.49
C VAL A 4 22.99 -4.21 -26.07
N VAL A 5 23.44 -5.42 -25.68
CA VAL A 5 23.24 -5.94 -24.32
C VAL A 5 23.90 -5.05 -23.26
N GLU A 6 25.12 -4.56 -23.51
CA GLU A 6 25.80 -3.60 -22.61
C GLU A 6 25.03 -2.28 -22.47
N MET A 7 24.46 -1.77 -23.57
CA MET A 7 23.60 -0.58 -23.54
C MET A 7 22.33 -0.80 -22.71
N TRP A 8 21.67 -1.96 -22.85
CA TRP A 8 20.49 -2.32 -22.04
C TRP A 8 20.81 -2.48 -20.56
N VAL A 9 21.94 -3.11 -20.22
CA VAL A 9 22.40 -3.25 -18.83
C VAL A 9 22.69 -1.88 -18.22
N THR A 10 23.34 -0.99 -18.98
CA THR A 10 23.64 0.38 -18.55
C THR A 10 22.36 1.19 -18.34
N ALA A 11 21.40 1.08 -19.24
CA ALA A 11 20.09 1.72 -19.10
C ALA A 11 19.31 1.19 -17.89
N LEU A 12 19.30 -0.12 -17.67
CA LEU A 12 18.64 -0.76 -16.53
C LEU A 12 19.25 -0.31 -15.20
N LEU A 13 20.59 -0.25 -15.11
CA LEU A 13 21.29 0.23 -13.92
C LEU A 13 20.94 1.69 -13.63
N VAL A 14 20.85 2.55 -14.65
CA VAL A 14 20.42 3.95 -14.48
C VAL A 14 19.01 4.02 -13.92
N VAL A 15 18.08 3.21 -14.42
CA VAL A 15 16.70 3.14 -13.91
C VAL A 15 16.67 2.64 -12.47
N ILE A 16 17.41 1.58 -12.14
CA ILE A 16 17.49 1.06 -10.76
C ILE A 16 18.04 2.13 -9.81
N ILE A 17 19.12 2.82 -10.20
CA ILE A 17 19.72 3.90 -9.40
C ILE A 17 18.73 5.05 -9.19
N LEU A 18 17.93 5.35 -10.21
CA LEU A 18 16.87 6.36 -10.15
C LEU A 18 15.76 5.95 -9.18
N LEU A 19 15.21 4.74 -9.33
CA LEU A 19 14.12 4.21 -8.49
C LEU A 19 14.54 4.04 -7.02
N LEU A 20 15.80 3.68 -6.76
CA LEU A 20 16.36 3.60 -5.41
C LEU A 20 16.69 4.97 -4.79
N GLY A 21 16.45 6.08 -5.51
CA GLY A 21 16.76 7.44 -5.05
C GLY A 21 18.27 7.71 -4.89
N ARG A 22 19.13 6.92 -5.54
CA ARG A 22 20.60 7.00 -5.45
C ARG A 22 21.24 7.77 -6.61
N ASN A 23 20.43 8.43 -7.43
CA ASN A 23 20.92 9.19 -8.57
C ASN A 23 21.72 10.43 -8.14
N ARG A 24 22.80 10.76 -8.86
CA ARG A 24 23.59 11.99 -8.65
C ARG A 24 22.79 13.28 -8.80
N LYS A 25 21.65 13.21 -9.49
CA LYS A 25 20.66 14.27 -9.66
C LYS A 25 19.40 13.92 -8.85
N PRO A 26 19.32 14.29 -7.56
CA PRO A 26 18.22 13.90 -6.67
C PRO A 26 16.86 14.34 -7.20
N TYR A 27 16.78 15.50 -7.86
CA TYR A 27 15.54 15.98 -8.46
C TYR A 27 14.90 14.99 -9.44
N LEU A 28 15.68 14.14 -10.12
CA LEU A 28 15.13 13.10 -11.01
C LEU A 28 14.38 12.03 -10.22
N GLY A 29 14.93 11.61 -9.08
CA GLY A 29 14.25 10.67 -8.18
C GLY A 29 13.01 11.32 -7.56
N GLN A 30 13.10 12.60 -7.19
CA GLN A 30 11.99 13.36 -6.61
C GLN A 30 10.80 13.54 -7.56
N LEU A 31 11.03 13.54 -8.88
CA LEU A 31 9.95 13.56 -9.86
C LEU A 31 9.05 12.30 -9.77
N ILE A 32 9.63 11.17 -9.37
CA ILE A 32 8.95 9.87 -9.27
C ILE A 32 8.50 9.62 -7.82
N HIS A 33 9.31 10.04 -6.84
CA HIS A 33 9.07 9.78 -5.43
C HIS A 33 9.45 10.99 -4.57
N SER A 34 8.45 11.78 -4.16
CA SER A 34 8.59 12.89 -3.20
C SER A 34 7.25 13.26 -2.56
N ASP A 35 7.18 14.39 -1.84
CA ASP A 35 5.92 14.89 -1.31
C ASP A 35 4.96 15.37 -2.41
N ILE A 36 5.49 15.70 -3.60
CA ILE A 36 4.78 16.16 -4.79
C ILE A 36 5.48 15.53 -6.01
N ASP A 37 5.01 14.39 -6.45
CA ASP A 37 5.56 13.64 -7.58
C ASP A 37 4.49 13.29 -8.62
N VAL A 38 4.93 12.78 -9.77
CA VAL A 38 4.00 12.44 -10.88
C VAL A 38 3.14 11.22 -10.57
N ASP A 39 3.60 10.31 -9.69
CA ASP A 39 2.86 9.12 -9.29
C ASP A 39 1.62 9.53 -8.50
N GLN A 40 1.78 10.42 -7.51
CA GLN A 40 0.69 11.00 -6.73
C GLN A 40 -0.32 11.77 -7.58
N MET A 41 0.17 12.56 -8.55
CA MET A 41 -0.73 13.28 -9.46
C MET A 41 -1.58 12.31 -10.29
N ASP A 42 -1.00 11.22 -10.80
CA ASP A 42 -1.73 10.22 -11.58
C ASP A 42 -2.71 9.43 -10.72
N TYR A 43 -2.24 8.79 -9.64
CA TYR A 43 -3.09 7.87 -8.89
C TYR A 43 -4.22 8.62 -8.16
N LEU A 44 -4.00 9.84 -7.65
CA LEU A 44 -5.06 10.58 -6.95
C LEU A 44 -6.20 10.93 -7.90
N LEU A 45 -5.89 11.39 -9.12
CA LEU A 45 -6.89 11.70 -10.13
C LEU A 45 -7.57 10.44 -10.65
N ARG A 46 -6.79 9.41 -10.96
CA ARG A 46 -7.28 8.12 -11.46
C ARG A 46 -8.23 7.47 -10.46
N ASP A 47 -7.79 7.29 -9.22
CA ASP A 47 -8.57 6.61 -8.20
C ASP A 47 -9.84 7.40 -7.87
N ALA A 48 -9.77 8.74 -7.78
CA ALA A 48 -10.95 9.57 -7.60
C ALA A 48 -11.97 9.38 -8.73
N HIS A 49 -11.50 9.35 -9.98
CA HIS A 49 -12.35 9.11 -11.14
C HIS A 49 -13.03 7.72 -11.08
N PHE A 50 -12.28 6.65 -10.79
CA PHE A 50 -12.83 5.29 -10.78
C PHE A 50 -13.68 4.98 -9.53
N THR A 51 -13.41 5.64 -8.40
CA THR A 51 -14.19 5.47 -7.17
C THR A 51 -15.38 6.42 -7.07
N GLY A 52 -15.40 7.49 -7.85
CA GLY A 52 -16.42 8.55 -7.80
C GLY A 52 -16.26 9.49 -6.61
N VAL A 53 -15.14 9.45 -5.89
CA VAL A 53 -14.88 10.37 -4.77
C VAL A 53 -14.58 11.76 -5.31
N ALA A 54 -15.33 12.75 -4.83
CA ALA A 54 -15.10 14.15 -5.17
C ALA A 54 -13.97 14.72 -4.30
N LEU A 55 -12.77 14.88 -4.89
CA LEU A 55 -11.60 15.47 -4.21
C LEU A 55 -11.54 16.99 -4.26
N GLY A 56 -12.38 17.62 -5.09
CA GLY A 56 -12.14 18.96 -5.62
C GLY A 56 -11.24 18.91 -6.86
N MET A 57 -10.70 20.06 -7.27
CA MET A 57 -9.86 20.18 -8.46
C MET A 57 -8.37 20.07 -8.06
N ILE A 58 -7.68 19.01 -8.50
CA ILE A 58 -6.22 18.95 -8.47
C ILE A 58 -5.71 19.57 -9.77
N ASP A 59 -5.11 20.75 -9.70
CA ASP A 59 -4.54 21.44 -10.87
C ASP A 59 -3.12 20.93 -11.16
N THR A 60 -3.04 19.77 -11.79
CA THR A 60 -1.78 19.14 -12.19
C THR A 60 -1.02 19.98 -13.22
N ASP A 61 -1.72 20.70 -14.10
CA ASP A 61 -1.10 21.61 -15.07
C ASP A 61 -0.36 22.76 -14.37
N ARG A 62 -0.96 23.36 -13.35
CA ARG A 62 -0.32 24.41 -12.54
C ARG A 62 0.86 23.85 -11.75
N LEU A 63 0.74 22.64 -11.19
CA LEU A 63 1.87 21.97 -10.52
C LEU A 63 3.04 21.80 -11.48
N MET A 64 2.80 21.23 -12.67
CA MET A 64 3.84 21.01 -13.69
C MET A 64 4.49 22.33 -14.16
N ARG A 65 3.70 23.40 -14.35
CA ARG A 65 4.22 24.72 -14.77
C ARG A 65 4.97 25.48 -13.69
N THR A 66 4.82 25.11 -12.42
CA THR A 66 5.47 25.78 -11.28
C THR A 66 6.58 24.95 -10.66
N LEU A 67 6.74 23.70 -11.09
CA LEU A 67 7.85 22.82 -10.75
C LEU A 67 9.16 23.34 -11.34
N VAL A 68 10.18 23.48 -10.50
CA VAL A 68 11.51 23.96 -10.89
C VAL A 68 12.60 23.15 -10.18
N VAL A 69 13.80 23.16 -10.75
CA VAL A 69 14.99 22.62 -10.07
C VAL A 69 15.72 23.76 -9.39
N ASN A 70 15.86 23.68 -8.07
CA ASN A 70 16.63 24.64 -7.28
C ASN A 70 17.64 23.89 -6.41
N ARG A 71 18.92 24.27 -6.47
CA ARG A 71 20.02 23.62 -5.73
C ARG A 71 20.01 22.08 -5.83
N ASN A 72 19.85 21.57 -7.05
CA ASN A 72 19.82 20.13 -7.37
C ASN A 72 18.64 19.35 -6.74
N ARG A 73 17.58 20.06 -6.31
CA ARG A 73 16.34 19.48 -5.77
C ARG A 73 15.12 20.02 -6.50
N LEU A 74 14.06 19.25 -6.49
CA LEU A 74 12.75 19.67 -6.95
C LEU A 74 12.18 20.70 -5.98
N ALA A 75 11.63 21.78 -6.51
CA ALA A 75 11.00 22.86 -5.77
C ALA A 75 9.78 23.37 -6.54
N ILE A 76 8.90 24.09 -5.85
CA ILE A 76 7.72 24.75 -6.42
C ILE A 76 7.92 26.25 -6.29
N LEU A 77 7.67 26.99 -7.38
CA LEU A 77 7.60 28.45 -7.34
C LEU A 77 6.46 28.91 -6.43
N SER A 78 6.63 30.01 -5.69
CA SER A 78 5.61 30.51 -4.75
C SER A 78 4.22 30.71 -5.39
N LYS A 79 4.17 31.04 -6.68
CA LYS A 79 2.90 31.14 -7.45
C LYS A 79 2.17 29.80 -7.66
N GLY A 80 2.75 28.68 -7.24
CA GLY A 80 2.18 27.33 -7.32
C GLY A 80 1.64 26.80 -5.99
N ILE A 81 1.72 27.58 -4.90
CA ILE A 81 1.34 27.13 -3.55
C ILE A 81 -0.11 26.62 -3.49
N GLU A 82 -1.06 27.33 -4.10
CA GLU A 82 -2.48 26.93 -4.10
C GLU A 82 -2.70 25.54 -4.74
N ALA A 83 -1.97 25.23 -5.82
CA ALA A 83 -2.07 23.93 -6.48
C ALA A 83 -1.47 22.81 -5.60
N VAL A 84 -0.42 23.13 -4.83
CA VAL A 84 0.15 22.21 -3.83
C VAL A 84 -0.84 21.94 -2.69
N GLU A 85 -1.48 22.98 -2.16
CA GLU A 85 -2.51 22.83 -1.12
C GLU A 85 -3.69 21.98 -1.60
N GLY A 86 -4.11 22.17 -2.85
CA GLY A 86 -5.13 21.34 -3.50
C GLY A 86 -4.72 19.87 -3.53
N LEU A 87 -3.51 19.55 -4.00
CA LEU A 87 -2.99 18.19 -4.04
C LEU A 87 -2.92 17.56 -2.64
N LEU A 88 -2.37 18.28 -1.65
CA LEU A 88 -2.22 17.76 -0.28
C LEU A 88 -3.58 17.51 0.39
N THR A 89 -4.54 18.39 0.17
CA THR A 89 -5.93 18.22 0.64
C THR A 89 -6.57 17.01 0.00
N ALA A 90 -6.50 16.91 -1.33
CA ALA A 90 -7.02 15.77 -2.09
C ALA A 90 -6.41 14.44 -1.61
N ARG A 91 -5.10 14.42 -1.36
CA ARG A 91 -4.40 13.26 -0.78
C ARG A 91 -4.95 12.88 0.58
N ALA A 92 -5.12 13.84 1.50
CA ALA A 92 -5.67 13.57 2.83
C ALA A 92 -7.11 13.02 2.78
N LEU A 93 -7.92 13.52 1.84
CA LEU A 93 -9.29 13.02 1.59
C LEU A 93 -9.28 11.59 1.03
N MET A 94 -8.42 11.28 0.06
CA MET A 94 -8.27 9.93 -0.50
C MET A 94 -7.85 8.92 0.56
N TYR A 95 -6.89 9.30 1.42
CA TYR A 95 -6.46 8.44 2.52
C TYR A 95 -7.59 8.07 3.47
N SER A 96 -8.42 9.04 3.86
CA SER A 96 -9.53 8.79 4.78
C SER A 96 -10.73 8.10 4.12
N SER A 97 -11.04 8.44 2.87
CA SER A 97 -12.29 8.01 2.20
C SER A 97 -12.15 6.70 1.43
N VAL A 98 -10.95 6.41 0.90
CA VAL A 98 -10.71 5.26 0.02
C VAL A 98 -9.67 4.32 0.64
N TYR A 99 -8.44 4.78 0.84
CA TYR A 99 -7.32 3.89 1.20
C TYR A 99 -7.46 3.29 2.60
N PHE A 100 -7.90 4.09 3.57
CA PHE A 100 -8.21 3.62 4.93
C PHE A 100 -9.70 3.40 5.17
N HIS A 101 -10.49 3.23 4.09
CA HIS A 101 -11.88 2.84 4.27
C HIS A 101 -11.95 1.47 4.94
N HIS A 102 -12.57 1.41 6.11
CA HIS A 102 -12.60 0.21 6.97
C HIS A 102 -12.99 -1.09 6.23
N THR A 103 -13.94 -1.03 5.30
CA THR A 103 -14.35 -2.20 4.51
C THR A 103 -13.24 -2.69 3.56
N VAL A 104 -12.48 -1.77 2.95
CA VAL A 104 -11.34 -2.10 2.08
C VAL A 104 -10.22 -2.72 2.92
N ARG A 105 -9.90 -2.10 4.06
CA ARG A 105 -8.89 -2.59 5.00
C ARG A 105 -9.18 -4.01 5.49
N VAL A 106 -10.44 -4.32 5.83
CA VAL A 106 -10.83 -5.67 6.21
C VAL A 106 -10.57 -6.66 5.07
N ALA A 107 -11.00 -6.35 3.85
CA ALA A 107 -10.82 -7.25 2.70
C ALA A 107 -9.34 -7.46 2.36
N GLU A 108 -8.54 -6.38 2.39
CA GLU A 108 -7.09 -6.41 2.18
C GLU A 108 -6.41 -7.33 3.19
N LEU A 109 -6.71 -7.16 4.49
CA LEU A 109 -6.10 -7.97 5.54
C LEU A 109 -6.56 -9.43 5.51
N MET A 110 -7.82 -9.69 5.15
CA MET A 110 -8.29 -11.06 4.92
C MET A 110 -7.44 -11.74 3.85
N LEU A 111 -7.26 -11.09 2.70
CA LEU A 111 -6.46 -11.64 1.61
C LEU A 111 -4.98 -11.77 2.01
N ALA A 112 -4.40 -10.75 2.64
CA ALA A 112 -3.00 -10.76 3.07
C ALA A 112 -2.70 -11.91 4.04
N ASN A 113 -3.58 -12.14 5.03
CA ASN A 113 -3.44 -13.27 5.97
C ASN A 113 -3.59 -14.63 5.26
N ALA A 114 -4.47 -14.75 4.26
CA ALA A 114 -4.61 -15.97 3.46
C ALA A 114 -3.36 -16.26 2.62
N VAL A 115 -2.77 -15.24 1.99
CA VAL A 115 -1.51 -15.35 1.23
C VAL A 115 -0.36 -15.71 2.17
N GLU A 116 -0.24 -15.05 3.32
CA GLU A 116 0.78 -15.38 4.31
C GLU A 116 0.64 -16.83 4.79
N PHE A 117 -0.59 -17.26 5.11
CA PHE A 117 -0.86 -18.64 5.49
C PHE A 117 -0.39 -19.62 4.41
N ALA A 118 -0.71 -19.36 3.14
CA ALA A 118 -0.32 -20.19 2.01
C ALA A 118 1.20 -20.31 1.86
N ILE A 119 1.92 -19.19 2.00
CA ILE A 119 3.39 -19.17 1.93
C ILE A 119 4.02 -19.98 3.07
N LEU A 120 3.42 -19.97 4.26
CA LEU A 120 4.01 -20.60 5.45
C LEU A 120 3.73 -22.11 5.57
N HIS A 121 2.57 -22.56 5.12
CA HIS A 121 2.14 -23.95 5.26
C HIS A 121 2.44 -24.80 4.01
N GLY A 122 3.10 -24.20 3.01
CA GLY A 122 3.39 -24.83 1.73
C GLY A 122 2.19 -24.82 0.80
N GLY A 123 2.46 -24.89 -0.50
CA GLY A 123 1.43 -24.83 -1.53
C GLY A 123 1.95 -24.19 -2.82
N PRO A 124 1.05 -23.78 -3.72
CA PRO A 124 1.42 -23.20 -5.01
C PRO A 124 1.98 -21.77 -4.89
N ILE A 125 1.80 -21.11 -3.75
CA ILE A 125 2.25 -19.73 -3.51
C ILE A 125 3.48 -19.77 -2.61
N THR A 126 4.58 -19.21 -3.10
CA THR A 126 5.86 -19.09 -2.39
C THR A 126 6.36 -17.66 -2.45
N ARG A 127 7.37 -17.33 -1.65
CA ARG A 127 8.02 -16.01 -1.70
C ARG A 127 8.67 -15.74 -3.06
N ASP A 128 9.10 -16.80 -3.75
CA ASP A 128 9.86 -16.71 -4.98
C ASP A 128 8.99 -16.65 -6.24
N ASN A 129 7.69 -16.91 -6.13
CA ASN A 129 6.76 -16.88 -7.26
C ASN A 129 5.57 -15.92 -7.09
N PHE A 130 5.27 -15.46 -5.87
CA PHE A 130 4.11 -14.61 -5.60
C PHE A 130 4.08 -13.35 -6.49
N TYR A 131 5.23 -12.70 -6.68
CA TYR A 131 5.34 -11.49 -7.51
C TYR A 131 5.14 -11.73 -9.02
N LEU A 132 5.07 -12.99 -9.46
CA LEU A 132 4.78 -13.35 -10.85
C LEU A 132 3.28 -13.60 -11.08
N MET A 133 2.47 -13.61 -10.01
CA MET A 133 1.05 -13.93 -10.09
C MET A 133 0.23 -12.69 -10.41
N THR A 134 -0.82 -12.88 -11.23
CA THR A 134 -1.88 -11.90 -11.41
C THR A 134 -2.94 -12.06 -10.32
N ASP A 135 -3.84 -11.08 -10.16
CA ASP A 135 -4.96 -11.16 -9.21
C ASP A 135 -5.79 -12.44 -9.40
N ALA A 136 -6.12 -12.78 -10.66
CA ALA A 136 -6.88 -13.99 -10.98
C ALA A 136 -6.10 -15.26 -10.61
N GLY A 137 -4.81 -15.32 -10.97
CA GLY A 137 -3.96 -16.47 -10.66
C GLY A 137 -3.76 -16.66 -9.15
N LEU A 138 -3.57 -15.57 -8.41
CA LEU A 138 -3.47 -15.60 -6.95
C LEU A 138 -4.75 -16.16 -6.32
N MET A 139 -5.91 -15.67 -6.76
CA MET A 139 -7.21 -16.12 -6.27
C MET A 139 -7.49 -17.59 -6.60
N GLU A 140 -7.10 -18.05 -7.79
CA GLU A 140 -7.22 -19.45 -8.20
C GLU A 140 -6.32 -20.36 -7.35
N HIS A 141 -5.06 -19.97 -7.14
CA HIS A 141 -4.14 -20.71 -6.29
C HIS A 141 -4.64 -20.82 -4.85
N LEU A 142 -5.08 -19.71 -4.24
CA LEU A 142 -5.67 -19.73 -2.89
C LEU A 142 -6.96 -20.56 -2.84
N TYR A 143 -7.79 -20.52 -3.89
CA TYR A 143 -9.02 -21.32 -3.98
C TYR A 143 -8.74 -22.82 -4.09
N SER A 144 -7.67 -23.20 -4.81
CA SER A 144 -7.27 -24.61 -4.98
C SER A 144 -6.81 -25.27 -3.68
N MET A 145 -6.29 -24.48 -2.73
CA MET A 145 -5.94 -24.96 -1.39
C MET A 145 -7.18 -25.36 -0.59
N ASP A 146 -7.06 -26.24 0.40
CA ASP A 146 -8.14 -26.57 1.34
C ASP A 146 -8.08 -25.69 2.60
N GLY A 147 -9.20 -25.61 3.33
CA GLY A 147 -9.28 -24.92 4.62
C GLY A 147 -9.31 -23.40 4.52
N TYR A 148 -8.48 -22.75 5.34
CA TYR A 148 -8.53 -21.29 5.57
C TYR A 148 -8.36 -20.43 4.30
N PRO A 149 -7.36 -20.67 3.41
CA PRO A 149 -7.22 -19.87 2.19
C PRO A 149 -8.46 -19.90 1.29
N ARG A 150 -9.06 -21.08 1.08
CA ARG A 150 -10.29 -21.21 0.28
C ARG A 150 -11.48 -20.53 0.94
N ASP A 151 -11.63 -20.66 2.27
CA ASP A 151 -12.69 -19.96 3.02
C ASP A 151 -12.58 -18.44 2.80
N ILE A 152 -11.38 -17.87 2.92
CA ILE A 152 -11.17 -16.43 2.68
C ILE A 152 -11.50 -16.04 1.23
N VAL A 153 -11.03 -16.78 0.23
CA VAL A 153 -11.36 -16.48 -1.17
C VAL A 153 -12.86 -16.50 -1.42
N MET A 154 -13.57 -17.51 -0.88
CA MET A 154 -15.02 -17.62 -1.02
C MET A 154 -15.73 -16.47 -0.32
N ARG A 155 -15.29 -16.09 0.87
CA ARG A 155 -15.82 -14.92 1.58
C ARG A 155 -15.61 -13.63 0.80
N LEU A 156 -14.43 -13.40 0.23
CA LEU A 156 -14.16 -12.22 -0.60
C LEU A 156 -15.05 -12.22 -1.85
N ARG A 157 -15.15 -13.36 -2.56
CA ARG A 157 -15.97 -13.53 -3.77
C ARG A 157 -17.44 -13.21 -3.52
N TYR A 158 -17.99 -13.65 -2.39
CA TYR A 158 -19.38 -13.41 -2.01
C TYR A 158 -19.56 -12.24 -1.03
N ARG A 159 -18.52 -11.42 -0.85
CA ARG A 159 -18.51 -10.22 0.01
C ARG A 159 -18.94 -10.47 1.47
N GLN A 160 -18.65 -11.65 2.01
CA GLN A 160 -18.83 -12.03 3.40
C GLN A 160 -17.62 -11.63 4.26
N LEU A 161 -17.42 -10.33 4.38
CA LEU A 161 -16.27 -9.75 5.08
C LEU A 161 -16.37 -9.91 6.60
N PHE A 162 -15.21 -10.01 7.26
CA PHE A 162 -15.14 -9.94 8.72
C PHE A 162 -15.69 -8.60 9.22
N LYS A 163 -16.08 -8.57 10.49
CA LYS A 163 -16.63 -7.39 11.15
C LYS A 163 -15.67 -6.90 12.22
N SER A 164 -15.56 -5.59 12.35
CA SER A 164 -14.77 -5.00 13.43
C SER A 164 -15.50 -5.26 14.76
N ALA A 165 -14.79 -5.87 15.70
CA ALA A 165 -15.27 -6.09 17.06
C ALA A 165 -14.80 -4.99 18.02
N TYR A 166 -13.69 -4.31 17.71
CA TYR A 166 -13.09 -3.27 18.54
C TYR A 166 -12.24 -2.34 17.67
N VAL A 167 -12.30 -1.04 17.96
CA VAL A 167 -11.49 0.00 17.30
C VAL A 167 -11.00 0.96 18.38
N GLU A 168 -9.69 1.19 18.41
CA GLU A 168 -9.07 2.19 19.28
C GLU A 168 -8.54 3.35 18.41
N PRO A 169 -9.17 4.54 18.45
CA PRO A 169 -8.76 5.66 17.61
C PRO A 169 -7.35 6.14 17.96
N ARG A 170 -6.51 6.34 16.93
CA ARG A 170 -5.12 6.83 17.12
C ARG A 170 -5.04 8.10 17.97
N ARG A 171 -6.05 8.98 17.88
CA ARG A 171 -6.13 10.25 18.63
C ARG A 171 -6.24 10.06 20.15
N GLU A 172 -6.78 8.93 20.59
CA GLU A 172 -6.98 8.58 22.01
C GLU A 172 -5.71 7.97 22.62
N LEU A 173 -4.78 7.50 21.78
CA LEU A 173 -3.48 6.98 22.21
C LEU A 173 -2.45 8.11 22.40
N SER A 174 -1.76 8.09 23.55
CA SER A 174 -0.58 8.91 23.81
C SER A 174 0.59 8.56 22.88
N ARG A 175 1.56 9.46 22.75
CA ARG A 175 2.78 9.21 21.96
C ARG A 175 3.56 7.97 22.45
N ALA A 176 3.58 7.75 23.76
CA ALA A 176 4.27 6.61 24.36
C ALA A 176 3.56 5.29 23.99
N GLU A 177 2.24 5.24 24.11
CA GLU A 177 1.43 4.07 23.74
C GLU A 177 1.57 3.75 22.25
N ARG A 178 1.49 4.77 21.37
CA ARG A 178 1.72 4.58 19.93
C ARG A 178 3.07 3.96 19.64
N LYS A 179 4.14 4.48 20.26
CA LYS A 179 5.49 3.93 20.10
C LYS A 179 5.60 2.50 20.63
N GLN A 180 4.93 2.20 21.73
CA GLN A 180 4.92 0.86 22.31
C GLN A 180 4.17 -0.14 21.44
N ILE A 181 3.00 0.24 20.91
CA ILE A 181 2.20 -0.55 19.97
C ILE A 181 3.03 -0.84 18.72
N LEU A 182 3.63 0.17 18.09
CA LEU A 182 4.50 -0.03 16.92
C LEU A 182 5.72 -0.88 17.24
N LYS A 183 6.36 -0.67 18.41
CA LYS A 183 7.50 -1.49 18.82
C LYS A 183 7.09 -2.94 19.02
N ARG A 184 5.91 -3.21 19.60
CA ARG A 184 5.42 -4.55 19.95
C ARG A 184 4.81 -5.29 18.76
N TYR A 185 4.12 -4.57 17.87
CA TYR A 185 3.32 -5.12 16.78
C TYR A 185 3.77 -4.67 15.38
N GLY A 186 4.87 -3.94 15.24
CA GLY A 186 5.38 -3.54 13.93
C GLY A 186 6.00 -4.67 13.10
N GLY A 187 6.00 -5.91 13.60
CA GLY A 187 6.47 -7.06 12.85
C GLY A 187 5.34 -8.06 12.62
N TRP A 188 5.11 -8.42 11.36
CA TRP A 188 4.03 -9.32 10.93
C TRP A 188 3.95 -10.63 11.73
N GLY A 189 5.08 -11.28 12.03
CA GLY A 189 5.08 -12.50 12.85
C GLY A 189 4.50 -12.33 14.26
N ARG A 190 4.69 -11.16 14.89
CA ARG A 190 4.16 -10.83 16.23
C ARG A 190 2.67 -10.49 16.18
N VAL A 191 2.23 -9.81 15.12
CA VAL A 191 0.81 -9.55 14.85
C VAL A 191 0.06 -10.87 14.75
N ARG A 192 0.59 -11.81 13.97
CA ARG A 192 0.00 -13.14 13.79
C ARG A 192 -0.08 -13.94 15.10
N GLU A 193 0.96 -13.92 15.92
CA GLU A 193 0.95 -14.59 17.22
C GLU A 193 -0.17 -14.01 18.12
N LEU A 194 -0.32 -12.68 18.15
CA LEU A 194 -1.38 -12.04 18.90
C LEU A 194 -2.77 -12.37 18.34
N GLN A 195 -2.95 -12.38 17.01
CA GLN A 195 -4.20 -12.82 16.38
C GLN A 195 -4.59 -14.23 16.83
N ASN A 196 -3.63 -15.17 16.88
CA ASN A 196 -3.88 -16.53 17.35
C ASN A 196 -4.24 -16.56 18.84
N GLN A 197 -3.56 -15.79 19.68
CA GLN A 197 -3.89 -15.71 21.11
C GLN A 197 -5.30 -15.14 21.34
N ILE A 198 -5.71 -14.13 20.55
CA ILE A 198 -7.06 -13.57 20.62
C ILE A 198 -8.08 -14.59 20.12
N ALA A 199 -7.80 -15.29 19.01
CA ALA A 199 -8.67 -16.32 18.47
C ALA A 199 -8.92 -17.44 19.48
N ASP A 200 -7.84 -17.96 20.09
CA ASP A 200 -7.91 -19.01 21.12
C ASP A 200 -8.76 -18.56 22.33
N LYS A 201 -8.58 -17.31 22.80
CA LYS A 201 -9.36 -16.75 23.91
C LYS A 201 -10.83 -16.49 23.55
N ALA A 202 -11.10 -16.11 22.31
CA ALA A 202 -12.45 -15.84 21.83
C ALA A 202 -13.21 -17.10 21.41
N GLY A 203 -12.55 -18.27 21.39
CA GLY A 203 -13.15 -19.53 20.95
C GLY A 203 -13.47 -19.59 19.46
N VAL A 204 -12.74 -18.82 18.64
CA VAL A 204 -12.89 -18.82 17.18
C VAL A 204 -11.69 -19.51 16.51
N PRO A 205 -11.83 -20.06 15.29
CA PRO A 205 -10.71 -20.69 14.62
C PRO A 205 -9.55 -19.71 14.38
N ARG A 206 -8.32 -20.19 14.51
CA ARG A 206 -7.13 -19.41 14.17
C ARG A 206 -7.19 -18.98 12.71
N GLY A 207 -6.80 -17.73 12.43
CA GLY A 207 -6.95 -17.08 11.12
C GLY A 207 -8.24 -16.26 10.96
N HIS A 208 -9.26 -16.47 11.81
CA HIS A 208 -10.52 -15.71 11.78
C HIS A 208 -10.52 -14.47 12.68
N VAL A 209 -9.35 -14.12 13.25
CA VAL A 209 -9.09 -12.85 13.91
C VAL A 209 -8.04 -12.10 13.13
N ILE A 210 -8.35 -10.85 12.80
CA ILE A 210 -7.43 -9.92 12.13
C ILE A 210 -7.16 -8.77 13.08
N LEU A 211 -5.88 -8.42 13.20
CA LEU A 211 -5.43 -7.24 13.93
C LEU A 211 -4.87 -6.22 12.93
N ASP A 212 -5.56 -5.10 12.77
CA ASP A 212 -5.08 -3.96 11.98
C ASP A 212 -4.38 -2.95 12.88
N VAL A 213 -3.10 -2.69 12.62
CA VAL A 213 -2.33 -1.63 13.28
C VAL A 213 -1.65 -0.80 12.18
N PRO A 214 -2.39 0.16 11.59
CA PRO A 214 -1.88 1.00 10.50
C PRO A 214 -0.79 1.98 10.96
#